data_AF-A0A972SFT0-F1
#
_entry.id   AF-A0A972SFT0-F1
#
_cell.length_a   1.000
_cell.length_b   1.000
_cell.length_c   1.000
_cell.angle_alpha   90.00
_cell.angle_beta   90.00
_cell.angle_gamma   90.00
#
_symmetry.space_group_name_H-M   'P 1'
#
loop_
_entity.id
_entity.type
_entity.pdbx_description
1 polymer ?
#
loop_
_entity_poly.entity_id
_entity_poly.type
_entity_poly.pdbx_seq_one_letter_code
_entity_poly.pdbx_strand_id
1 'polypeptide(L)'
;MFKKLLAVAALAGASFGATLTELLDTVQRLITDYEVQGKAVTEPYTYNKLVNYYSFGKLYTSYMLDEQATEMLSMAACSALPADCKAHKYFVKNLNYESYRRALESLPVLLAEVETAYNAYAEWWIGKRTSDDEVYRQYRNLESVLKERFLNAWRAFLSAAEKPLYFQISEKVDWNDLFLLAMLKLAYHQGWINKVVYHGDWVNYRELTVKKWLPYGTEFKPETSCRTHDFVVVY
;
A
#
# COMPACT_ATOMS: atom_id res chain seq x y z
N MET A 1 15.44 -30.12 -9.79
CA MET A 1 14.23 -29.29 -9.54
C MET A 1 14.45 -27.77 -9.67
N PHE A 2 15.63 -27.29 -10.09
CA PHE A 2 15.92 -25.84 -10.21
C PHE A 2 15.55 -25.19 -11.55
N LYS A 3 15.09 -25.96 -12.56
CA LYS A 3 14.83 -25.45 -13.92
C LYS A 3 13.45 -24.82 -14.13
N LYS A 4 12.52 -24.91 -13.17
CA LYS A 4 11.19 -24.25 -13.28
C LYS A 4 11.14 -22.85 -12.65
N LEU A 5 12.11 -22.48 -11.79
CA LEU A 5 12.20 -21.13 -11.23
C LEU A 5 12.81 -20.10 -12.20
N LEU A 6 13.63 -20.55 -13.16
CA LEU A 6 14.25 -19.69 -14.17
C LEU A 6 13.28 -19.20 -15.25
N ALA A 7 12.12 -19.85 -15.42
CA ALA A 7 11.07 -19.36 -16.32
C ALA A 7 10.32 -18.14 -15.74
N VAL A 8 10.41 -17.91 -14.43
CA VAL A 8 9.78 -16.75 -13.77
C VAL A 8 10.73 -15.54 -13.74
N ALA A 9 12.05 -15.77 -13.72
CA ALA A 9 13.06 -14.71 -13.76
C ALA A 9 13.17 -13.99 -15.12
N ALA A 10 12.76 -14.64 -16.22
CA ALA A 10 12.68 -14.01 -17.55
C ALA A 10 11.48 -13.05 -17.72
N LEU A 11 10.59 -12.95 -16.71
CA LEU A 11 9.39 -12.11 -16.74
C LEU A 11 9.56 -10.73 -16.07
N ALA A 12 10.75 -10.37 -15.59
CA ALA A 12 10.97 -9.05 -14.95
C ALA A 12 10.83 -7.85 -15.93
N GLY A 13 10.74 -8.11 -17.23
CA GLY A 13 10.34 -7.15 -18.27
C GLY A 13 8.98 -7.41 -18.91
N ALA A 14 8.26 -8.46 -18.50
CA ALA A 14 7.00 -8.85 -19.08
C ALA A 14 5.84 -8.39 -18.19
N SER A 15 4.96 -7.57 -18.76
CA SER A 15 3.55 -7.62 -18.43
C SER A 15 3.14 -9.09 -18.21
N PHE A 16 2.60 -9.44 -17.05
CA PHE A 16 2.00 -10.76 -16.85
C PHE A 16 0.88 -10.92 -17.87
N GLY A 17 1.16 -11.57 -19.00
CA GLY A 17 0.17 -11.95 -20.02
C GLY A 17 -0.65 -13.17 -19.59
N ALA A 18 -0.76 -13.40 -18.28
CA ALA A 18 -1.56 -14.47 -17.70
C ALA A 18 -3.01 -14.00 -17.58
N THR A 19 -3.94 -14.86 -17.92
CA THR A 19 -5.37 -14.62 -17.69
C THR A 19 -5.65 -14.50 -16.19
N LEU A 20 -6.74 -13.82 -15.82
CA LEU A 20 -7.15 -13.66 -14.42
C LEU A 20 -7.25 -15.02 -13.67
N THR A 21 -7.77 -16.05 -14.35
CA THR A 21 -7.86 -17.41 -13.83
C THR A 21 -6.48 -18.02 -13.57
N GLU A 22 -5.53 -17.85 -14.49
CA GLU A 22 -4.16 -18.35 -14.29
C GLU A 22 -3.45 -17.66 -13.13
N LEU A 23 -3.71 -16.36 -12.92
CA LEU A 23 -3.19 -15.63 -11.76
C LEU A 23 -3.80 -16.11 -10.45
N LEU A 24 -5.12 -16.33 -10.38
CA LEU A 24 -5.79 -16.90 -9.22
C LEU A 24 -5.18 -18.26 -8.84
N ASP A 25 -5.02 -19.14 -9.82
CA ASP A 25 -4.43 -20.46 -9.63
C ASP A 25 -2.96 -20.38 -9.20
N THR A 26 -2.19 -19.49 -9.81
CA THR A 26 -0.77 -19.30 -9.49
C THR A 26 -0.59 -18.85 -8.05
N VAL A 27 -1.34 -17.85 -7.62
CA VAL A 27 -1.25 -17.32 -6.25
C VAL A 27 -1.73 -18.35 -5.24
N GLN A 28 -2.81 -19.09 -5.53
CA GLN A 28 -3.28 -20.17 -4.66
C GLN A 28 -2.22 -21.26 -4.48
N ARG A 29 -1.51 -21.65 -5.56
CA ARG A 29 -0.40 -22.62 -5.47
C ARG A 29 0.76 -22.07 -4.64
N LEU A 30 1.12 -20.80 -4.82
CA LEU A 30 2.17 -20.15 -4.00
C LEU A 30 1.82 -20.16 -2.52
N ILE A 31 0.57 -19.83 -2.16
CA ILE A 31 0.10 -19.90 -0.77
C ILE A 31 0.25 -21.33 -0.22
N THR A 32 -0.25 -22.33 -0.95
CA THR A 32 -0.12 -23.74 -0.56
C THR A 32 1.34 -24.16 -0.39
N ASP A 33 2.22 -23.73 -1.30
CA ASP A 33 3.65 -24.04 -1.22
C ASP A 33 4.29 -23.42 0.02
N TYR A 34 3.92 -22.19 0.38
CA TYR A 34 4.42 -21.54 1.60
C TYR A 34 3.95 -22.26 2.87
N GLU A 35 2.71 -22.73 2.89
CA GLU A 35 2.15 -23.48 4.02
C GLU A 35 2.84 -24.84 4.18
N VAL A 36 2.95 -25.61 3.10
CA VAL A 36 3.55 -26.96 3.11
C VAL A 36 5.05 -26.92 3.44
N GLN A 37 5.76 -25.88 3.00
CA GLN A 37 7.19 -25.71 3.30
C GLN A 37 7.44 -25.09 4.69
N GLY A 38 6.41 -24.75 5.45
CA GLY A 38 6.55 -24.09 6.76
C GLY A 38 7.03 -22.63 6.67
N LYS A 39 7.05 -22.04 5.47
CA LYS A 39 7.50 -20.67 5.23
C LYS A 39 6.56 -19.62 5.83
N ALA A 40 5.31 -19.96 6.09
CA ALA A 40 4.39 -19.08 6.82
C ALA A 40 4.94 -18.65 8.19
N VAL A 41 5.75 -19.51 8.84
CA VAL A 41 6.36 -19.23 10.15
C VAL A 41 7.67 -18.46 10.00
N THR A 42 8.51 -18.84 9.02
CA THR A 42 9.85 -18.23 8.85
C THR A 42 9.83 -16.94 8.04
N GLU A 43 8.81 -16.72 7.22
CA GLU A 43 8.64 -15.56 6.34
C GLU A 43 7.23 -14.94 6.51
N PRO A 44 6.84 -14.55 7.74
CA PRO A 44 5.46 -14.18 8.05
C PRO A 44 4.96 -12.96 7.29
N TYR A 45 5.82 -11.97 7.03
CA TYR A 45 5.47 -10.80 6.23
C TYR A 45 5.09 -11.19 4.79
N THR A 46 5.92 -11.98 4.13
CA THR A 46 5.70 -12.43 2.74
C THR A 46 4.45 -13.28 2.61
N TYR A 47 4.28 -14.26 3.51
CA TYR A 47 3.11 -15.12 3.52
C TYR A 47 1.81 -14.32 3.70
N ASN A 48 1.77 -13.39 4.66
CA ASN A 48 0.57 -12.57 4.88
C ASN A 48 0.28 -11.64 3.70
N LYS A 49 1.30 -11.11 3.02
CA LYS A 49 1.10 -10.36 1.77
C LYS A 49 0.46 -11.19 0.68
N LEU A 50 0.96 -12.42 0.47
CA LEU A 50 0.39 -13.35 -0.50
C LEU A 50 -1.09 -13.60 -0.23
N VAL A 51 -1.42 -13.96 1.02
CA VAL A 51 -2.80 -14.26 1.43
C VAL A 51 -3.72 -13.04 1.30
N ASN A 52 -3.27 -11.87 1.74
CA ASN A 52 -4.11 -10.67 1.71
C ASN A 52 -4.33 -10.15 0.29
N TYR A 53 -3.29 -10.07 -0.54
CA TYR A 53 -3.46 -9.69 -1.94
C TYR A 53 -4.31 -10.71 -2.70
N TYR A 54 -4.18 -12.02 -2.41
CA TYR A 54 -5.08 -13.03 -2.97
C TYR A 54 -6.54 -12.80 -2.55
N SER A 55 -6.79 -12.46 -1.28
CA SER A 55 -8.12 -12.12 -0.80
C SER A 55 -8.69 -10.89 -1.50
N PHE A 56 -7.90 -9.83 -1.71
CA PHE A 56 -8.35 -8.64 -2.43
C PHE A 56 -8.55 -8.91 -3.92
N GLY A 57 -7.68 -9.71 -4.54
CA GLY A 57 -7.85 -10.17 -5.92
C GLY A 57 -9.17 -10.88 -6.13
N LYS A 58 -9.48 -11.89 -5.29
CA LYS A 58 -10.79 -12.58 -5.31
C LYS A 58 -11.96 -11.64 -5.07
N LEU A 59 -11.79 -10.67 -4.17
CA LEU A 59 -12.82 -9.67 -3.91
C LEU A 59 -13.11 -8.88 -5.18
N TYR A 60 -12.10 -8.29 -5.83
CA TYR A 60 -12.29 -7.56 -7.09
C TYR A 60 -12.87 -8.44 -8.21
N THR A 61 -12.43 -9.70 -8.35
CA THR A 61 -13.01 -10.66 -9.30
C THR A 61 -14.50 -10.85 -9.07
N SER A 62 -14.96 -10.92 -7.81
CA SER A 62 -16.39 -11.08 -7.50
C SER A 62 -17.27 -9.90 -7.94
N TYR A 63 -16.66 -8.75 -8.24
CA TYR A 63 -17.31 -7.55 -8.79
C TYR A 63 -17.02 -7.34 -10.29
N MET A 64 -16.41 -8.33 -10.98
CA MET A 64 -16.01 -8.24 -12.39
C MET A 64 -15.04 -7.08 -12.69
N LEU A 65 -14.20 -6.75 -11.71
CA LEU A 65 -13.18 -5.70 -11.80
C LEU A 65 -11.84 -6.32 -12.15
N ASP A 66 -11.74 -6.82 -13.39
CA ASP A 66 -10.63 -7.68 -13.84
C ASP A 66 -9.27 -6.98 -13.79
N GLU A 67 -9.21 -5.68 -14.07
CA GLU A 67 -7.97 -4.88 -14.00
C GLU A 67 -7.43 -4.81 -12.57
N GLN A 68 -8.27 -4.38 -11.62
CA GLN A 68 -7.89 -4.29 -10.21
C GLN A 68 -7.61 -5.67 -9.61
N ALA A 69 -8.37 -6.70 -10.00
CA ALA A 69 -8.13 -8.07 -9.59
C ALA A 69 -6.78 -8.58 -10.08
N THR A 70 -6.48 -8.37 -11.37
CA THR A 70 -5.19 -8.72 -11.99
C THR A 70 -4.04 -8.04 -11.28
N GLU A 71 -4.20 -6.76 -10.92
CA GLU A 71 -3.15 -6.02 -10.23
C GLU A 71 -2.89 -6.53 -8.80
N MET A 72 -3.94 -6.81 -8.02
CA MET A 72 -3.78 -7.42 -6.70
C MET A 72 -3.11 -8.80 -6.78
N LEU A 73 -3.55 -9.64 -7.71
CA LEU A 73 -2.99 -10.99 -7.87
C LEU A 73 -1.55 -10.96 -8.40
N SER A 74 -1.23 -10.00 -9.27
CA SER A 74 0.14 -9.77 -9.72
C SER A 74 1.03 -9.38 -8.53
N MET A 75 0.57 -8.46 -7.66
CA MET A 75 1.31 -8.12 -6.43
C MET A 75 1.48 -9.30 -5.47
N ALA A 76 0.48 -10.18 -5.37
CA ALA A 76 0.61 -11.41 -4.62
C ALA A 76 1.72 -12.28 -5.21
N ALA A 77 1.62 -12.67 -6.48
CA ALA A 77 2.60 -13.53 -7.14
C ALA A 77 4.03 -12.95 -7.06
N CYS A 78 4.14 -11.65 -7.25
CA CYS A 78 5.35 -10.86 -7.09
C CYS A 78 5.96 -10.95 -5.68
N SER A 79 5.14 -10.91 -4.63
CA SER A 79 5.63 -10.96 -3.24
C SER A 79 6.39 -12.26 -2.93
N ALA A 80 6.13 -13.35 -3.67
CA ALA A 80 6.83 -14.62 -3.51
C ALA A 80 8.19 -14.70 -4.22
N LEU A 81 8.59 -13.71 -5.03
CA LEU A 81 9.80 -13.74 -5.84
C LEU A 81 10.93 -12.91 -5.22
N PRO A 82 12.20 -13.34 -5.34
CA PRO A 82 13.37 -12.58 -4.88
C PRO A 82 13.75 -11.42 -5.82
N ALA A 83 12.89 -11.06 -6.77
CA ALA A 83 13.12 -10.01 -7.75
C ALA A 83 12.34 -8.75 -7.35
N ASP A 84 12.88 -7.58 -7.70
CA ASP A 84 12.19 -6.30 -7.53
C ASP A 84 10.96 -6.27 -8.43
N CYS A 85 9.80 -6.50 -7.83
CA CYS A 85 8.51 -6.41 -8.48
C CYS A 85 8.10 -4.94 -8.59
N LYS A 86 8.90 -4.23 -9.41
CA LYS A 86 8.79 -2.82 -9.83
C LYS A 86 8.40 -1.87 -8.71
N ALA A 87 9.26 -1.70 -7.70
CA ALA A 87 9.27 -0.59 -6.75
C ALA A 87 7.89 -0.21 -6.16
N HIS A 88 7.48 -0.95 -5.13
CA HIS A 88 6.69 -0.44 -4.00
C HIS A 88 5.36 0.24 -4.38
N LYS A 89 4.27 -0.52 -4.44
CA LYS A 89 2.95 0.10 -4.68
C LYS A 89 2.51 0.93 -3.47
N TYR A 90 1.98 2.11 -3.76
CA TYR A 90 1.45 3.18 -2.91
C TYR A 90 2.01 3.28 -1.49
N PHE A 91 1.66 2.35 -0.60
CA PHE A 91 2.10 2.36 0.79
C PHE A 91 3.63 2.38 0.95
N VAL A 92 4.37 1.53 0.26
CA VAL A 92 5.84 1.47 0.44
C VAL A 92 6.55 2.60 -0.31
N LYS A 93 5.89 3.24 -1.28
CA LYS A 93 6.35 4.51 -1.88
C LYS A 93 6.27 5.65 -0.88
N ASN A 94 5.24 5.66 -0.04
CA ASN A 94 5.07 6.69 0.97
C ASN A 94 5.83 6.38 2.26
N LEU A 95 5.89 5.15 2.75
CA LEU A 95 6.60 4.89 4.01
C LEU A 95 8.11 4.89 3.78
N ASN A 96 8.85 5.78 4.45
CA ASN A 96 10.30 5.83 4.26
C ASN A 96 10.98 4.52 4.70
N TYR A 97 12.15 4.24 4.10
CA TYR A 97 12.89 2.99 4.32
C TYR A 97 13.13 2.67 5.80
N GLU A 98 13.53 3.65 6.62
CA GLU A 98 13.80 3.39 8.06
C GLU A 98 12.54 3.04 8.84
N SER A 99 11.42 3.75 8.61
CA SER A 99 10.15 3.43 9.28
C SER A 99 9.63 2.07 8.83
N TYR A 100 9.77 1.76 7.54
CA TYR A 100 9.41 0.47 6.96
C TYR A 100 10.25 -0.67 7.57
N ARG A 101 11.58 -0.51 7.63
CA ARG A 101 12.49 -1.53 8.18
C ARG A 101 12.18 -1.83 9.65
N ARG A 102 11.99 -0.79 10.48
CA ARG A 102 11.59 -0.98 11.89
C ARG A 102 10.26 -1.71 12.01
N ALA A 103 9.26 -1.36 11.19
CA ALA A 103 7.98 -2.04 11.19
C ALA A 103 8.08 -3.50 10.70
N LEU A 104 8.95 -3.78 9.74
CA LEU A 104 9.16 -5.13 9.21
C LEU A 104 9.79 -6.05 10.27
N GLU A 105 10.74 -5.53 11.04
CA GLU A 105 11.42 -6.26 12.11
C GLU A 105 10.49 -6.50 13.32
N SER A 106 9.69 -5.51 13.69
CA SER A 106 8.89 -5.56 14.93
C SER A 106 7.46 -6.07 14.75
N LEU A 107 6.85 -5.84 13.58
CA LEU A 107 5.42 -6.05 13.32
C LEU A 107 5.16 -6.63 11.91
N PRO A 108 5.85 -7.70 11.48
CA PRO A 108 5.82 -8.17 10.09
C PRO A 108 4.41 -8.53 9.58
N VAL A 109 3.57 -9.15 10.42
CA VAL A 109 2.20 -9.52 10.04
C VAL A 109 1.32 -8.28 9.84
N LEU A 110 1.38 -7.34 10.80
CA LEU A 110 0.59 -6.10 10.73
C LEU A 110 1.07 -5.19 9.59
N LEU A 111 2.38 -5.15 9.31
CA LEU A 111 2.93 -4.43 8.17
C LEU A 111 2.39 -4.98 6.85
N ALA A 112 2.33 -6.31 6.70
CA ALA A 112 1.74 -6.95 5.53
C ALA A 112 0.24 -6.62 5.39
N GLU A 113 -0.51 -6.65 6.50
CA GLU A 113 -1.93 -6.33 6.51
C GLU A 113 -2.20 -4.87 6.10
N VAL A 114 -1.51 -3.90 6.72
CA VAL A 114 -1.72 -2.49 6.40
C VAL A 114 -1.27 -2.16 4.98
N GLU A 115 -0.16 -2.72 4.50
CA GLU A 115 0.33 -2.48 3.15
C GLU A 115 -0.68 -2.97 2.10
N THR A 116 -1.13 -4.21 2.24
CA THR A 116 -2.06 -4.81 1.26
C THR A 116 -3.42 -4.11 1.28
N ALA A 117 -3.94 -3.79 2.47
CA ALA A 117 -5.21 -3.07 2.60
C ALA A 117 -5.12 -1.62 2.12
N TYR A 118 -4.00 -0.93 2.38
CA TYR A 118 -3.71 0.40 1.85
C TYR A 118 -3.72 0.36 0.33
N ASN A 119 -2.98 -0.57 -0.28
CA ASN A 119 -2.86 -0.64 -1.73
C ASN A 119 -4.19 -0.98 -2.41
N ALA A 120 -4.99 -1.89 -1.84
CA ALA A 120 -6.31 -2.22 -2.35
C ALA A 120 -7.27 -1.02 -2.23
N TYR A 121 -7.32 -0.34 -1.09
CA TYR A 121 -8.23 0.80 -0.95
C TYR A 121 -7.77 2.04 -1.73
N ALA A 122 -6.46 2.28 -1.83
CA ALA A 122 -5.88 3.35 -2.63
C ALA A 122 -6.25 3.20 -4.11
N GLU A 123 -6.16 1.98 -4.67
CA GLU A 123 -6.63 1.70 -6.04
C GLU A 123 -8.06 2.17 -6.26
N TRP A 124 -8.98 1.75 -5.39
CA TRP A 124 -10.37 2.16 -5.46
C TRP A 124 -10.54 3.68 -5.31
N TRP A 125 -9.85 4.28 -4.35
CA TRP A 125 -10.00 5.70 -4.01
C TRP A 125 -9.47 6.62 -5.11
N ILE A 126 -8.34 6.25 -5.72
CA ILE A 126 -7.70 6.97 -6.82
C ILE A 126 -8.53 6.79 -8.07
N GLY A 127 -8.84 5.54 -8.46
CA GLY A 127 -9.65 5.23 -9.64
C GLY A 127 -10.99 5.97 -9.65
N LYS A 128 -11.71 6.00 -8.51
CA LYS A 128 -12.96 6.74 -8.35
C LYS A 128 -12.84 8.25 -8.59
N ARG A 129 -11.65 8.83 -8.43
CA ARG A 129 -11.41 10.28 -8.59
C ARG A 129 -10.83 10.64 -9.94
N THR A 130 -10.16 9.70 -10.58
CA THR A 130 -9.51 9.91 -11.87
C THR A 130 -10.34 9.35 -13.03
N SER A 131 -11.42 8.62 -12.74
CA SER A 131 -12.30 8.01 -13.73
C SER A 131 -13.75 8.45 -13.53
N ASP A 132 -14.47 8.58 -14.65
CA ASP A 132 -15.92 8.80 -14.69
C ASP A 132 -16.72 7.48 -14.76
N ASP A 133 -16.06 6.34 -14.52
CA ASP A 133 -16.67 5.02 -14.59
C ASP A 133 -17.84 4.86 -13.60
N GLU A 134 -18.96 4.38 -14.12
CA GLU A 134 -20.18 4.14 -13.36
C GLU A 134 -20.00 3.07 -12.26
N VAL A 135 -19.00 2.20 -12.42
CA VAL A 135 -18.65 1.13 -11.48
C VAL A 135 -18.44 1.64 -10.05
N TYR A 136 -17.85 2.84 -9.91
CA TYR A 136 -17.61 3.47 -8.61
C TYR A 136 -18.88 4.02 -7.94
N ARG A 137 -19.95 4.23 -8.72
CA ARG A 137 -21.28 4.59 -8.19
C ARG A 137 -22.09 3.34 -7.86
N GLN A 138 -21.95 2.29 -8.66
CA GLN A 138 -22.70 1.04 -8.54
C GLN A 138 -22.23 0.19 -7.35
N TYR A 139 -20.92 0.03 -7.13
CA TYR A 139 -20.39 -0.87 -6.09
C TYR A 139 -20.01 -0.17 -4.78
N ARG A 140 -20.96 0.55 -4.16
CA ARG A 140 -20.75 1.20 -2.84
C ARG A 140 -20.42 0.22 -1.72
N ASN A 141 -20.90 -1.01 -1.82
CA ASN A 141 -20.58 -2.05 -0.84
C ASN A 141 -19.09 -2.44 -0.90
N LEU A 142 -18.53 -2.59 -2.10
CA LEU A 142 -17.10 -2.86 -2.29
C LEU A 142 -16.25 -1.74 -1.67
N GLU A 143 -16.59 -0.47 -1.93
CA GLU A 143 -15.92 0.67 -1.30
C GLU A 143 -15.93 0.56 0.23
N SER A 144 -17.08 0.18 0.81
CA SER A 144 -17.25 0.07 2.26
C SER A 144 -16.37 -1.04 2.84
N VAL A 145 -16.35 -2.22 2.20
CA VAL A 145 -15.52 -3.36 2.62
C VAL A 145 -14.03 -3.04 2.53
N LEU A 146 -13.58 -2.44 1.43
CA LEU A 146 -12.19 -2.03 1.24
C LEU A 146 -11.78 -0.99 2.28
N LYS A 147 -12.61 0.05 2.48
CA LYS A 147 -12.37 1.12 3.43
C LYS A 147 -12.32 0.60 4.86
N GLU A 148 -13.24 -0.26 5.26
CA GLU A 148 -13.28 -0.81 6.61
C GLU A 148 -12.02 -1.63 6.92
N ARG A 149 -11.66 -2.56 6.02
CA ARG A 149 -10.42 -3.35 6.16
C ARG A 149 -9.19 -2.46 6.25
N PHE A 150 -9.09 -1.46 5.38
CA PHE A 150 -8.00 -0.50 5.41
C PHE A 150 -7.96 0.29 6.72
N LEU A 151 -9.06 0.89 7.15
CA LEU A 151 -9.06 1.73 8.35
C LEU A 151 -8.74 0.95 9.62
N ASN A 152 -9.18 -0.31 9.72
CA ASN A 152 -8.84 -1.19 10.83
C ASN A 152 -7.32 -1.46 10.87
N ALA A 153 -6.74 -1.87 9.74
CA ALA A 153 -5.30 -2.13 9.64
C ALA A 153 -4.47 -0.85 9.83
N TRP A 154 -4.91 0.27 9.25
CA TRP A 154 -4.26 1.58 9.37
C TRP A 154 -4.20 2.08 10.80
N ARG A 155 -5.33 1.99 11.52
CA ARG A 155 -5.39 2.36 12.94
C ARG A 155 -4.46 1.48 13.78
N ALA A 156 -4.50 0.17 13.57
CA ALA A 156 -3.65 -0.78 14.29
C ALA A 156 -2.17 -0.48 14.03
N PHE A 157 -1.78 -0.28 12.77
CA PHE A 157 -0.42 0.08 12.40
C PHE A 157 0.04 1.40 13.02
N LEU A 158 -0.76 2.46 12.91
CA LEU A 158 -0.43 3.76 13.50
C LEU A 158 -0.32 3.69 15.02
N SER A 159 -1.07 2.82 15.69
CA SER A 159 -0.98 2.66 17.14
C SER A 159 0.22 1.82 17.58
N ALA A 160 0.62 0.82 16.82
CA ALA A 160 1.63 -0.16 17.22
C ALA A 160 3.04 0.18 16.74
N ALA A 161 3.18 0.82 15.58
CA ALA A 161 4.48 1.06 14.97
C ALA A 161 5.30 2.11 15.74
N GLU A 162 6.60 1.85 15.85
CA GLU A 162 7.54 2.72 16.54
C GLU A 162 7.57 4.13 15.92
N LYS A 163 7.43 5.14 16.78
CA LYS A 163 7.40 6.56 16.39
C LYS A 163 8.80 7.18 16.46
N PRO A 164 9.09 8.18 15.63
CA PRO A 164 8.23 8.74 14.57
C PRO A 164 8.16 7.86 13.32
N LEU A 165 7.00 7.91 12.63
CA LEU A 165 6.87 7.38 11.27
C LEU A 165 7.04 8.51 10.26
N TYR A 166 7.85 8.27 9.23
CA TYR A 166 8.13 9.23 8.17
C TYR A 166 7.45 8.78 6.89
N PHE A 167 6.57 9.62 6.37
CA PHE A 167 5.94 9.43 5.07
C PHE A 167 6.51 10.40 4.04
N GLN A 168 7.06 9.88 2.96
CA GLN A 168 7.54 10.60 1.78
C GLN A 168 6.36 11.09 0.94
N ILE A 169 6.48 12.33 0.47
CA ILE A 169 5.59 12.98 -0.48
C ILE A 169 6.45 13.49 -1.63
N SER A 170 6.02 13.24 -2.86
CA SER A 170 6.73 13.69 -4.05
C SER A 170 6.72 15.23 -4.14
N GLU A 171 7.80 15.82 -4.64
CA GLU A 171 7.86 17.27 -4.91
C GLU A 171 6.66 17.73 -5.76
N LYS A 172 6.34 16.92 -6.79
CA LYS A 172 5.09 17.03 -7.53
C LYS A 172 4.07 16.04 -6.99
N VAL A 173 3.31 16.50 -6.00
CA VAL A 173 2.26 15.74 -5.32
C VAL A 173 1.34 15.03 -6.32
N ASP A 174 1.34 13.71 -6.28
CA ASP A 174 0.51 12.86 -7.13
C ASP A 174 -0.74 12.33 -6.39
N TRP A 175 -1.54 11.49 -7.06
CA TRP A 175 -2.75 10.93 -6.45
C TRP A 175 -2.49 10.00 -5.27
N ASN A 176 -1.34 9.34 -5.24
CA ASN A 176 -0.93 8.50 -4.11
C ASN A 176 -0.60 9.37 -2.88
N ASP A 177 0.14 10.46 -3.09
CA ASP A 177 0.44 11.42 -2.04
C ASP A 177 -0.83 12.08 -1.48
N LEU A 178 -1.79 12.40 -2.35
CA LEU A 178 -3.10 12.93 -1.92
C LEU A 178 -3.90 11.89 -1.12
N PHE A 179 -3.84 10.62 -1.49
CA PHE A 179 -4.46 9.54 -0.72
C PHE A 179 -3.83 9.43 0.67
N LEU A 180 -2.50 9.39 0.76
CA LEU A 180 -1.77 9.41 2.03
C LEU A 180 -2.20 10.59 2.90
N LEU A 181 -2.16 11.81 2.36
CA LEU A 181 -2.51 13.04 3.08
C LEU A 181 -3.96 12.99 3.59
N ALA A 182 -4.90 12.49 2.78
CA ALA A 182 -6.28 12.29 3.19
C ALA A 182 -6.38 11.31 4.37
N MET A 183 -5.63 10.20 4.35
CA MET A 183 -5.66 9.18 5.40
C MET A 183 -4.98 9.66 6.69
N LEU A 184 -3.90 10.43 6.59
CA LEU A 184 -3.24 11.06 7.73
C LEU A 184 -4.12 12.13 8.37
N LYS A 185 -4.79 12.96 7.56
CA LYS A 185 -5.77 13.93 8.04
C LYS A 185 -6.92 13.24 8.76
N LEU A 186 -7.46 12.16 8.20
CA LEU A 186 -8.49 11.36 8.85
C LEU A 186 -8.00 10.80 10.19
N ALA A 187 -6.81 10.17 10.22
CA ALA A 187 -6.23 9.61 11.44
C ALA A 187 -6.06 10.67 12.54
N TYR A 188 -5.63 11.88 12.17
CA TYR A 188 -5.53 13.00 13.10
C TYR A 188 -6.90 13.42 13.65
N HIS A 189 -7.92 13.52 12.79
CA HIS A 189 -9.28 13.90 13.22
C HIS A 189 -9.92 12.83 14.11
N GLN A 190 -9.55 11.57 13.94
CA GLN A 190 -10.02 10.45 14.76
C GLN A 190 -9.18 10.25 16.04
N GLY A 191 -8.16 11.09 16.27
CA GLY A 191 -7.28 10.99 17.44
C GLY A 191 -6.37 9.76 17.44
N TRP A 192 -6.06 9.18 16.28
CA TRP A 192 -5.15 8.04 16.16
C TRP A 192 -3.68 8.47 16.14
N ILE A 193 -3.42 9.73 15.77
CA ILE A 193 -2.12 10.39 15.81
C ILE A 193 -2.30 11.75 16.46
N ASN A 194 -1.31 12.17 17.24
CA ASN A 194 -1.44 13.39 18.07
C ASN A 194 -0.66 14.56 17.49
N LYS A 195 0.38 14.29 16.70
CA LYS A 195 1.22 15.33 16.11
C LYS A 195 1.63 14.97 14.70
N VAL A 196 1.55 15.96 13.83
CA VAL A 196 2.00 15.90 12.44
C VAL A 196 2.97 17.05 12.18
N VAL A 197 4.11 16.74 11.58
CA VAL A 197 5.14 17.72 11.20
C VAL A 197 5.46 17.56 9.73
N TYR A 198 5.41 18.66 8.98
CA TYR A 198 5.83 18.73 7.60
C TYR A 198 7.30 19.17 7.52
N HIS A 199 8.14 18.34 6.92
CA HIS A 199 9.53 18.62 6.61
C HIS A 199 9.67 18.81 5.11
N GLY A 200 9.98 20.01 4.64
CA GLY A 200 10.09 20.22 3.20
C GLY A 200 10.08 21.68 2.75
N ASP A 201 9.69 21.87 1.49
CA ASP A 201 9.57 23.20 0.88
C ASP A 201 8.38 23.99 1.44
N TRP A 202 8.59 25.29 1.66
CA TRP A 202 7.56 26.18 2.22
C TRP A 202 6.39 26.43 1.25
N VAL A 203 6.66 26.51 -0.05
CA VAL A 203 5.63 26.70 -1.08
C VAL A 203 4.71 25.48 -1.11
N ASN A 204 5.28 24.27 -1.12
CA ASN A 204 4.52 23.03 -1.06
C ASN A 204 3.67 22.93 0.22
N TYR A 205 4.29 23.19 1.39
CA TYR A 205 3.57 23.21 2.66
C TYR A 205 2.38 24.18 2.64
N ARG A 206 2.59 25.41 2.14
CA ARG A 206 1.56 26.44 2.05
C ARG A 206 0.44 26.02 1.12
N GLU A 207 0.76 25.46 -0.05
CA GLU A 207 -0.23 24.98 -1.01
C GLU A 207 -1.10 23.86 -0.43
N LEU A 208 -0.48 22.85 0.17
CA LEU A 208 -1.18 21.73 0.82
C LEU A 208 -2.05 22.19 1.99
N THR A 209 -1.60 23.20 2.73
CA THR A 209 -2.38 23.82 3.82
C THR A 209 -3.61 24.56 3.28
N VAL A 210 -3.44 25.41 2.26
CA VAL A 210 -4.54 26.18 1.65
C VAL A 210 -5.58 25.25 1.02
N LYS A 211 -5.12 24.19 0.35
CA LYS A 211 -5.99 23.13 -0.21
C LYS A 211 -6.58 22.20 0.85
N LYS A 212 -6.25 22.40 2.14
CA LYS A 212 -6.75 21.63 3.28
C LYS A 212 -6.39 20.14 3.22
N TRP A 213 -5.26 19.78 2.61
CA TRP A 213 -4.76 18.41 2.61
C TRP A 213 -4.04 18.05 3.90
N LEU A 214 -3.38 19.02 4.55
CA LEU A 214 -2.75 18.82 5.85
C LEU A 214 -3.77 18.96 7.01
N PRO A 215 -3.61 18.20 8.11
CA PRO A 215 -4.36 18.43 9.34
C PRO A 215 -4.13 19.84 9.88
N TYR A 216 -5.14 20.41 10.54
CA TYR A 216 -4.99 21.69 11.22
C TYR A 216 -3.98 21.57 12.37
N GLY A 217 -3.06 22.52 12.47
CA GLY A 217 -1.98 22.49 13.47
C GLY A 217 -0.73 21.69 13.06
N THR A 218 -0.63 21.26 11.78
CA THR A 218 0.61 20.68 11.26
C THR A 218 1.77 21.67 11.43
N GLU A 219 2.83 21.27 12.13
CA GLU A 219 4.03 22.10 12.30
C GLU A 219 4.87 22.06 11.01
N PHE A 220 5.43 23.20 10.61
CA PHE A 220 6.38 23.26 9.49
C PHE A 220 7.81 23.28 10.00
N LYS A 221 8.66 22.44 9.41
CA LYS A 221 10.12 22.46 9.56
C LYS A 221 10.77 22.53 8.18
N PRO A 222 11.62 23.52 7.92
CA PRO A 222 12.34 23.58 6.65
C PRO A 222 13.34 22.42 6.58
N GLU A 223 13.34 21.70 5.46
CA GLU A 223 14.30 20.63 5.19
C GLU A 223 15.20 21.08 4.03
N THR A 224 16.48 21.35 4.30
CA THR A 224 17.40 21.94 3.31
C THR A 224 18.22 20.88 2.55
N SER A 225 18.17 19.62 2.96
CA SER A 225 19.01 18.54 2.44
C SER A 225 18.36 17.57 1.44
N CYS A 226 17.02 17.50 1.39
CA CYS A 226 16.32 16.58 0.49
C CYS A 226 15.66 17.37 -0.66
N ARG A 227 16.23 17.29 -1.86
CA ARG A 227 15.73 18.03 -3.04
C ARG A 227 14.66 17.31 -3.85
N THR A 228 14.35 16.06 -3.53
CA THR A 228 13.49 15.21 -4.40
C THR A 228 12.15 14.84 -3.77
N HIS A 229 12.02 14.93 -2.44
CA HIS A 229 10.81 14.55 -1.71
C HIS A 229 10.72 15.38 -0.42
N ASP A 230 9.48 15.69 -0.03
CA ASP A 230 9.13 16.22 1.29
C ASP A 230 8.72 15.06 2.22
N PHE A 231 8.65 15.31 3.52
CA PHE A 231 8.21 14.32 4.50
C PHE A 231 7.08 14.84 5.38
N VAL A 232 6.09 13.99 5.61
CA VAL A 232 5.10 14.14 6.68
C VAL A 232 5.43 13.15 7.78
N VAL A 233 5.79 13.68 8.94
CA VAL A 233 6.24 12.92 10.10
C VAL A 233 5.12 12.87 11.12
N VAL A 234 4.79 11.67 11.59
CA VAL A 234 3.75 11.46 12.61
C VAL A 234 4.30 10.89 13.91
N TYR A 235 3.75 11.39 15.02
CA TYR A 235 4.04 10.97 16.39
C TYR A 235 2.76 10.48 17.06
#